data_AF-A0A0G2SWV7-F1
#
_entry.id   AF-A0A0G2SWV7-F1
#
_cell.length_a   1.000
_cell.length_b   1.000
_cell.length_c   1.000
_cell.angle_alpha   90.00
_cell.angle_beta   90.00
_cell.angle_gamma   90.00
#
_symmetry.space_group_name_H-M   'P 1'
#
loop_
_entity.id
_entity.type
_entity.pdbx_description
1 polymer ?
#
loop_
_entity_poly.entity_id
_entity_poly.type
_entity_poly.pdbx_seq_one_letter_code
_entity_poly.pdbx_strand_id
1 'polypeptide(L)'
;MAIATVCTSSPTCSPTLPTISLPLLKTHQPLQSIPFKFDLNLVSSDALTIAPTAEAVSPASPALEAARDAAMAGENEVKWNWTYGLEARRKRRRKRRRGLEGRENGEVVEVPLILSVKPGRFTRKQEAELCMMIQEGARLEVERRRMAEACMHEPSLKQLASATGMSMRSIDNILCNARKSKEIIIQAYRGLVSSIATGYQGRGLSLPELIQEGSMGLLRGAAKYDPKRGCKLSTYAYWWIRQAITRSLANQSRLIRLPENVLSMLAKITEAKNILSNRLRRSPSDDEIAEFLDVRVSTVRLIIERSTHPISLDKVVVTDNGPLKLQDIISGPDEWNPEAILKKQLIKQEVEKLLNTLSERESRILRLHYGLDGITPKSCEEIGIMFNLSRERIRQINASALTKLRQTSIADELKLLYFS
;
A
#
# COMPACT_ATOMS: atom_id res chain seq x y z
N MET A 1 63.80 38.69 -54.80
CA MET A 1 64.04 40.11 -54.40
C MET A 1 62.72 40.84 -54.66
N ALA A 2 61.97 41.24 -53.64
CA ALA A 2 62.12 42.47 -52.83
C ALA A 2 61.67 43.74 -53.60
N ILE A 3 60.87 44.69 -53.08
CA ILE A 3 60.06 44.76 -51.84
C ILE A 3 58.96 45.86 -52.04
N ALA A 4 57.82 45.72 -51.36
CA ALA A 4 56.77 46.71 -51.01
C ALA A 4 56.27 47.80 -52.00
N THR A 5 54.94 47.94 -52.09
CA THR A 5 54.18 49.17 -51.76
C THR A 5 52.76 48.78 -51.32
N VAL A 6 52.09 49.59 -50.49
CA VAL A 6 50.85 49.25 -49.74
C VAL A 6 49.66 50.12 -50.16
N CYS A 7 48.48 49.51 -50.29
CA CYS A 7 47.15 50.17 -50.26
C CYS A 7 46.21 49.30 -49.38
N THR A 8 45.83 49.67 -48.15
CA THR A 8 44.79 50.63 -47.73
C THR A 8 43.34 50.27 -48.10
N SER A 9 42.61 49.67 -47.15
CA SER A 9 41.16 49.90 -46.95
C SER A 9 40.72 49.46 -45.55
N SER A 10 40.40 50.41 -44.67
CA SER A 10 39.64 50.18 -43.43
C SER A 10 38.13 50.09 -43.71
N PRO A 11 37.32 49.52 -42.80
CA PRO A 11 36.71 50.42 -41.80
C PRO A 11 36.51 49.82 -40.38
N THR A 12 36.83 50.67 -39.39
CA THR A 12 36.14 50.87 -38.09
C THR A 12 35.76 49.68 -37.19
N CYS A 13 36.45 49.58 -36.06
CA CYS A 13 36.00 48.86 -34.85
C CYS A 13 34.79 49.53 -34.17
N SER A 14 33.99 48.71 -33.49
CA SER A 14 33.30 49.08 -32.24
C SER A 14 33.53 47.97 -31.19
N PRO A 15 33.61 48.28 -29.89
CA PRO A 15 34.20 47.37 -28.89
C PRO A 15 33.25 46.29 -28.39
N THR A 16 33.80 45.09 -28.21
CA THR A 16 33.18 43.95 -27.52
C THR A 16 32.96 44.23 -26.04
N LEU A 17 31.73 44.07 -25.55
CA LEU A 17 31.44 43.98 -24.11
C LEU A 17 31.52 42.51 -23.64
N PRO A 18 31.97 42.25 -22.40
CA PRO A 18 32.28 40.89 -21.93
C PRO A 18 31.03 40.05 -21.67
N THR A 19 31.12 38.76 -22.03
CA THR A 19 30.12 37.74 -21.71
C THR A 19 30.13 37.44 -20.21
N ILE A 20 29.15 37.97 -19.48
CA ILE A 20 28.86 37.51 -18.10
C ILE A 20 27.80 36.41 -18.17
N SER A 21 28.26 35.16 -18.08
CA SER A 21 27.40 33.99 -17.93
C SER A 21 26.97 33.84 -16.46
N LEU A 22 25.69 34.09 -16.17
CA LEU A 22 25.05 33.74 -14.89
C LEU A 22 24.10 32.54 -15.07
N PRO A 23 24.00 31.65 -14.08
CA PRO A 23 23.35 30.35 -14.24
C PRO A 23 21.82 30.45 -14.30
N LEU A 24 21.24 29.60 -15.14
CA LEU A 24 19.80 29.51 -15.40
C LEU A 24 19.05 28.92 -14.19
N LEU A 25 18.51 29.78 -13.33
CA LEU A 25 17.49 29.39 -12.34
C LEU A 25 16.20 29.04 -13.09
N LYS A 26 15.96 27.74 -13.29
CA LYS A 26 14.67 27.21 -13.76
C LYS A 26 13.66 27.22 -12.61
N THR A 27 12.66 28.08 -12.69
CA THR A 27 11.43 27.98 -11.89
C THR A 27 10.23 27.67 -12.78
N HIS A 28 9.39 26.75 -12.31
CA HIS A 28 8.07 26.38 -12.85
C HIS A 28 7.99 25.83 -14.29
N GLN A 29 8.33 24.54 -14.44
CA GLN A 29 7.56 23.68 -15.35
C GLN A 29 6.16 23.41 -14.74
N PRO A 30 5.11 23.26 -15.55
CA PRO A 30 3.79 22.85 -15.06
C PRO A 30 3.85 21.42 -14.50
N LEU A 31 2.95 21.11 -13.56
CA LEU A 31 2.81 19.78 -12.95
C LEU A 31 2.38 18.74 -14.00
N GLN A 32 3.35 18.16 -14.69
CA GLN A 32 3.17 16.90 -15.39
C GLN A 32 2.97 15.80 -14.35
N SER A 33 1.91 15.01 -14.52
CA SER A 33 1.67 13.81 -13.73
C SER A 33 2.77 12.79 -13.98
N ILE A 34 3.77 12.76 -13.11
CA ILE A 34 4.85 11.76 -13.15
C ILE A 34 4.20 10.38 -12.94
N PRO A 35 4.26 9.45 -13.91
CA PRO A 35 3.96 8.06 -13.64
C PRO A 35 5.13 7.52 -12.82
N PHE A 36 4.99 7.51 -11.49
CA PHE A 36 5.96 6.88 -10.59
C PHE A 36 5.96 5.36 -10.83
N LYS A 37 6.73 4.92 -11.84
CA LYS A 37 7.10 3.53 -12.02
C LYS A 37 7.94 3.11 -10.82
N PHE A 38 7.32 2.28 -9.97
CA PHE A 38 8.00 1.61 -8.88
C PHE A 38 8.82 0.46 -9.48
N ASP A 39 10.11 0.67 -9.73
CA ASP A 39 11.01 -0.41 -10.12
C ASP A 39 11.30 -1.30 -8.91
N LEU A 40 10.43 -2.30 -8.73
CA LEU A 40 10.43 -3.26 -7.61
C LEU A 40 11.48 -4.38 -7.76
N ASN A 41 12.50 -4.18 -8.59
CA ASN A 41 13.46 -5.23 -9.00
C ASN A 41 14.77 -5.25 -8.21
N LEU A 42 14.95 -4.42 -7.17
CA LEU A 42 16.14 -4.47 -6.30
C LEU A 42 16.09 -5.53 -5.18
N VAL A 43 15.25 -6.56 -5.36
CA VAL A 43 15.33 -7.85 -4.64
C VAL A 43 15.13 -8.98 -5.66
N SER A 44 16.02 -9.05 -6.66
CA SER A 44 16.14 -10.23 -7.52
C SER A 44 16.87 -11.36 -6.79
N SER A 45 16.48 -12.59 -7.11
CA SER A 45 16.66 -13.80 -6.30
C SER A 45 17.96 -14.59 -6.55
N ASP A 46 18.99 -13.97 -7.13
CA ASP A 46 19.98 -14.72 -7.92
C ASP A 46 21.40 -14.81 -7.30
N ALA A 47 21.55 -14.42 -6.02
CA ALA A 47 22.84 -14.40 -5.33
C ALA A 47 23.05 -15.59 -4.35
N LEU A 48 22.69 -16.81 -4.75
CA LEU A 48 23.03 -18.05 -4.02
C LEU A 48 23.39 -19.21 -4.96
N THR A 49 24.59 -19.13 -5.54
CA THR A 49 25.28 -20.27 -6.16
C THR A 49 26.75 -20.25 -5.75
N ILE A 50 27.10 -21.12 -4.81
CA ILE A 50 28.50 -21.43 -4.46
C ILE A 50 28.84 -22.77 -5.13
N ALA A 51 29.87 -22.76 -5.97
CA ALA A 51 30.53 -23.94 -6.51
C ALA A 51 32.03 -23.88 -6.16
N PRO A 52 32.71 -25.03 -6.02
CA PRO A 52 33.83 -25.15 -5.10
C PRO A 52 35.20 -24.82 -5.71
N THR A 53 36.13 -24.40 -4.86
CA THR A 53 37.58 -24.49 -5.11
C THR A 53 38.22 -25.42 -4.07
N ALA A 54 39.23 -26.17 -4.51
CA ALA A 54 39.83 -27.27 -3.77
C ALA A 54 41.25 -26.94 -3.29
N GLU A 55 41.71 -27.69 -2.28
CA GLU A 55 43.12 -27.90 -1.90
C GLU A 55 43.91 -26.69 -1.33
N ALA A 56 44.70 -26.81 -0.25
CA ALA A 56 44.98 -27.94 0.63
C ALA A 56 45.59 -27.53 2.00
N VAL A 57 45.78 -28.54 2.86
CA VAL A 57 46.66 -28.61 4.05
C VAL A 57 46.15 -27.98 5.36
N SER A 58 45.97 -28.86 6.35
CA SER A 58 45.73 -28.59 7.77
C SER A 58 47.03 -28.77 8.56
N PRO A 59 47.15 -28.17 9.76
CA PRO A 59 47.04 -29.05 10.93
C PRO A 59 45.96 -28.57 11.93
N ALA A 60 45.23 -29.55 12.47
CA ALA A 60 44.14 -29.33 13.41
C ALA A 60 44.62 -29.42 14.87
N SER A 61 44.10 -28.55 15.72
CA SER A 61 43.85 -28.86 17.14
C SER A 61 42.92 -27.88 17.88
N PRO A 62 42.92 -26.54 17.65
CA PRO A 62 42.02 -25.64 18.39
C PRO A 62 40.62 -25.49 17.77
N ALA A 63 40.54 -25.48 16.43
CA ALA A 63 39.30 -25.19 15.71
C ALA A 63 38.25 -26.31 15.80
N LEU A 64 38.68 -27.55 16.08
CA LEU A 64 37.80 -28.72 16.08
C LEU A 64 37.11 -28.95 17.44
N GLU A 65 37.69 -28.44 18.54
CA GLU A 65 36.99 -28.30 19.82
C GLU A 65 36.01 -27.12 19.79
N ALA A 66 36.45 -25.95 19.29
CA ALA A 66 35.56 -24.80 19.09
C ALA A 66 34.36 -25.12 18.17
N ALA A 67 34.55 -25.93 17.13
CA ALA A 67 33.46 -26.43 16.29
C ALA A 67 32.55 -27.45 16.99
N ARG A 68 33.05 -28.21 17.96
CA ARG A 68 32.26 -29.15 18.78
C ARG A 68 31.37 -28.40 19.78
N ASP A 69 31.91 -27.35 20.39
CA ASP A 69 31.15 -26.47 21.29
C ASP A 69 30.14 -25.63 20.51
N ALA A 70 30.47 -25.17 19.30
CA ALA A 70 29.53 -24.52 18.39
C ALA A 70 28.42 -25.46 17.90
N ALA A 71 28.73 -26.74 17.63
CA ALA A 71 27.73 -27.74 17.25
C ALA A 71 26.76 -28.13 18.40
N MET A 72 27.16 -27.91 19.66
CA MET A 72 26.28 -28.00 20.83
C MET A 72 25.52 -26.70 21.11
N ALA A 73 25.91 -25.58 20.48
CA ALA A 73 25.32 -24.25 20.65
C ALA A 73 24.15 -23.94 19.68
N GLY A 74 23.27 -24.94 19.49
CA GLY A 74 21.88 -24.74 19.07
C GLY A 74 21.62 -24.15 17.68
N GLU A 75 21.31 -25.02 16.73
CA GLU A 75 20.57 -24.71 15.50
C GLU A 75 19.21 -24.06 15.81
N ASN A 76 19.20 -22.76 16.06
CA ASN A 76 17.99 -21.97 16.27
C ASN A 76 17.50 -21.38 14.95
N GLU A 77 17.08 -22.26 14.04
CA GLU A 77 16.10 -21.89 13.02
C GLU A 77 14.80 -21.53 13.77
N VAL A 78 14.58 -20.24 14.09
CA VAL A 78 13.51 -19.79 14.99
C VAL A 78 12.13 -19.90 14.33
N LYS A 79 11.65 -21.14 14.31
CA LYS A 79 10.29 -21.56 14.02
C LYS A 79 9.36 -20.91 15.04
N TRP A 80 8.50 -19.99 14.60
CA TRP A 80 7.54 -19.25 15.43
C TRP A 80 6.78 -20.15 16.43
N ASN A 81 7.26 -20.19 17.68
CA ASN A 81 6.89 -21.23 18.66
C ASN A 81 5.55 -20.94 19.37
N TRP A 82 4.46 -21.00 18.59
CA TRP A 82 3.08 -21.13 19.10
C TRP A 82 2.82 -22.48 19.80
N THR A 83 3.82 -23.36 19.84
CA THR A 83 3.82 -24.71 20.41
C THR A 83 3.51 -24.72 21.91
N TYR A 84 4.02 -23.79 22.71
CA TYR A 84 3.78 -23.76 24.17
C TYR A 84 2.28 -23.78 24.53
N GLY A 85 1.44 -23.01 23.82
CA GLY A 85 -0.01 -23.02 24.02
C GLY A 85 -0.69 -24.31 23.52
N LEU A 86 -0.19 -24.88 22.42
CA LEU A 86 -0.71 -26.12 21.82
C LEU A 86 -0.32 -27.37 22.61
N GLU A 87 0.87 -27.42 23.19
CA GLU A 87 1.38 -28.53 23.99
C GLU A 87 0.75 -28.56 25.38
N ALA A 88 0.57 -27.41 26.02
CA ALA A 88 -0.24 -27.30 27.23
C ALA A 88 -1.69 -27.80 26.98
N ARG A 89 -2.28 -27.45 25.82
CA ARG A 89 -3.59 -27.99 25.38
C ARG A 89 -3.56 -29.50 25.08
N ARG A 90 -2.48 -30.04 24.48
CA ARG A 90 -2.30 -31.49 24.23
C ARG A 90 -2.18 -32.27 25.55
N LYS A 91 -1.38 -31.80 26.52
CA LYS A 91 -1.27 -32.39 27.87
C LYS A 91 -2.62 -32.39 28.60
N ARG A 92 -3.36 -31.27 28.60
CA ARG A 92 -4.72 -31.18 29.19
C ARG A 92 -5.74 -32.11 28.51
N ARG A 93 -5.67 -32.33 27.17
CA ARG A 93 -6.53 -33.31 26.47
C ARG A 93 -6.19 -34.76 26.80
N ARG A 94 -4.91 -35.12 26.98
CA ARG A 94 -4.51 -36.47 27.41
C ARG A 94 -5.03 -36.79 28.82
N LYS A 95 -4.99 -35.83 29.76
CA LYS A 95 -5.53 -36.01 31.12
C LYS A 95 -7.05 -36.27 31.15
N ARG A 96 -7.84 -35.63 30.26
CA ARG A 96 -9.30 -35.89 30.14
C ARG A 96 -9.66 -37.22 29.47
N ARG A 97 -8.74 -37.86 28.75
CA ARG A 97 -8.99 -39.14 28.07
C ARG A 97 -8.72 -40.37 28.95
N ARG A 98 -8.07 -40.22 30.10
CA ARG A 98 -7.80 -41.29 31.08
C ARG A 98 -8.82 -41.38 32.22
N GLY A 99 -9.96 -40.69 32.11
CA GLY A 99 -10.97 -40.60 33.18
C GLY A 99 -12.41 -40.73 32.68
N LEU A 100 -12.61 -41.41 31.55
CA LEU A 100 -13.90 -41.63 30.89
C LEU A 100 -13.85 -42.97 30.13
N GLU A 101 -13.80 -44.06 30.90
CA GLU A 101 -14.20 -45.40 30.47
C GLU A 101 -15.39 -45.78 31.35
N GLY A 102 -16.51 -46.16 30.74
CA GLY A 102 -17.73 -46.49 31.49
C GLY A 102 -19.02 -46.37 30.67
N ARG A 103 -19.58 -47.55 30.36
CA ARG A 103 -20.99 -47.82 29.99
C ARG A 103 -21.42 -47.51 28.54
N GLU A 104 -21.37 -48.56 27.74
CA GLU A 104 -22.29 -48.77 26.62
C GLU A 104 -23.62 -49.36 27.13
N ASN A 105 -24.69 -49.13 26.37
CA ASN A 105 -25.88 -49.96 26.14
C ASN A 105 -26.78 -49.14 25.19
N GLY A 106 -27.49 -49.76 24.25
CA GLY A 106 -28.23 -49.03 23.20
C GLY A 106 -29.57 -49.66 22.84
N GLU A 107 -30.33 -48.95 22.01
CA GLU A 107 -31.43 -49.48 21.18
C GLU A 107 -31.83 -48.45 20.08
N VAL A 108 -32.79 -48.82 19.21
CA VAL A 108 -33.06 -48.27 17.86
C VAL A 108 -34.59 -48.28 17.59
N VAL A 109 -35.24 -47.55 16.68
CA VAL A 109 -34.89 -46.80 15.44
C VAL A 109 -35.83 -45.58 15.31
N GLU A 110 -35.46 -44.50 14.58
CA GLU A 110 -36.35 -43.81 13.59
C GLU A 110 -35.70 -42.56 12.91
N VAL A 111 -36.13 -42.27 11.67
CA VAL A 111 -35.74 -41.14 10.80
C VAL A 111 -36.99 -40.85 9.94
N PRO A 112 -37.54 -39.60 9.85
CA PRO A 112 -36.81 -38.42 9.36
C PRO A 112 -37.18 -37.05 9.96
N LEU A 113 -36.56 -36.01 9.38
CA LEU A 113 -36.86 -34.56 9.41
C LEU A 113 -36.16 -33.68 10.47
N ILE A 114 -35.41 -32.72 9.90
CA ILE A 114 -34.91 -31.47 10.49
C ILE A 114 -34.03 -31.62 11.73
N LEU A 115 -32.72 -31.72 11.47
CA LEU A 115 -31.66 -31.56 12.45
C LEU A 115 -31.74 -30.18 13.13
N SER A 116 -32.41 -30.10 14.28
CA SER A 116 -32.16 -29.08 15.30
C SER A 116 -30.78 -29.33 15.91
N VAL A 117 -29.72 -28.89 15.22
CA VAL A 117 -28.34 -29.05 15.68
C VAL A 117 -28.09 -28.13 16.88
N LYS A 118 -28.29 -28.64 18.09
CA LYS A 118 -27.61 -28.10 19.27
C LYS A 118 -26.10 -28.02 18.95
N PRO A 119 -25.36 -26.97 19.37
CA PRO A 119 -23.95 -26.77 19.03
C PRO A 119 -23.01 -27.76 19.77
N GLY A 120 -23.19 -29.05 19.46
CA GLY A 120 -22.32 -30.15 19.84
C GLY A 120 -21.15 -30.29 18.88
N ARG A 121 -20.18 -31.12 19.24
CA ARG A 121 -19.04 -31.39 18.37
C ARG A 121 -19.44 -32.36 17.26
N PHE A 122 -19.34 -31.89 16.02
CA PHE A 122 -19.52 -32.71 14.83
C PHE A 122 -18.59 -33.94 14.83
N THR A 123 -19.12 -35.04 14.31
CA THR A 123 -18.36 -36.24 14.00
C THR A 123 -17.55 -36.02 12.71
N ARG A 124 -16.52 -36.86 12.47
CA ARG A 124 -15.72 -36.79 11.23
C ARG A 124 -16.56 -36.99 9.95
N LYS A 125 -17.63 -37.78 10.02
CA LYS A 125 -18.55 -38.02 8.89
C LYS A 125 -19.35 -36.76 8.56
N GLN A 126 -19.99 -36.16 9.56
CA GLN A 126 -20.72 -34.89 9.40
C GLN A 126 -19.81 -33.73 8.98
N GLU A 127 -18.58 -33.63 9.52
CA GLU A 127 -17.57 -32.66 9.05
C GLU A 127 -17.29 -32.83 7.54
N ALA A 128 -17.23 -34.07 7.04
CA ALA A 128 -16.99 -34.37 5.64
C ALA A 128 -18.20 -34.04 4.75
N GLU A 129 -19.40 -34.49 5.13
CA GLU A 129 -20.66 -34.26 4.40
C GLU A 129 -20.92 -32.76 4.19
N LEU A 130 -20.82 -31.95 5.25
CA LEU A 130 -20.98 -30.49 5.16
C LEU A 130 -19.91 -29.83 4.27
N CYS A 131 -18.67 -30.33 4.30
CA CYS A 131 -17.62 -29.82 3.41
C CYS A 131 -17.86 -30.20 1.95
N MET A 132 -18.40 -31.39 1.65
CA MET A 132 -18.75 -31.77 0.27
C MET A 132 -19.85 -30.88 -0.30
N MET A 133 -20.92 -30.60 0.47
CA MET A 133 -21.97 -29.66 0.05
C MET A 133 -21.43 -28.24 -0.22
N ILE A 134 -20.48 -27.77 0.59
CA ILE A 134 -19.78 -26.49 0.34
C ILE A 134 -18.92 -26.56 -0.93
N GLN A 135 -18.25 -27.68 -1.20
CA GLN A 135 -17.41 -27.87 -2.39
C GLN A 135 -18.23 -27.92 -3.67
N GLU A 136 -19.38 -28.59 -3.68
CA GLU A 136 -20.31 -28.61 -4.80
C GLU A 136 -20.84 -27.21 -5.11
N GLY A 137 -21.29 -26.47 -4.08
CA GLY A 137 -21.67 -25.06 -4.23
C GLY A 137 -20.52 -24.19 -4.75
N ALA A 138 -19.29 -24.38 -4.25
CA ALA A 138 -18.11 -23.63 -4.70
C ALA A 138 -17.72 -23.93 -6.16
N ARG A 139 -17.94 -25.16 -6.66
CA ARG A 139 -17.77 -25.51 -8.08
C ARG A 139 -18.78 -24.77 -8.95
N LEU A 140 -20.06 -24.77 -8.57
CA LEU A 140 -21.10 -23.99 -9.28
C LEU A 140 -20.82 -22.47 -9.22
N GLU A 141 -20.30 -21.95 -8.11
CA GLU A 141 -19.88 -20.53 -7.99
C GLU A 141 -18.66 -20.18 -8.87
N VAL A 142 -17.86 -21.16 -9.32
CA VAL A 142 -16.76 -20.94 -10.28
C VAL A 142 -17.30 -20.93 -11.70
N GLU A 143 -18.13 -21.90 -12.09
CA GLU A 143 -18.76 -21.90 -13.43
C GLU A 143 -19.67 -20.67 -13.62
N ARG A 144 -20.42 -20.25 -12.60
CA ARG A 144 -21.19 -19.00 -12.62
C ARG A 144 -20.33 -17.77 -12.89
N ARG A 145 -19.10 -17.72 -12.37
CA ARG A 145 -18.17 -16.60 -12.65
C ARG A 145 -17.58 -16.67 -14.05
N ARG A 146 -17.14 -17.86 -14.49
CA ARG A 146 -16.66 -18.07 -15.88
C ARG A 146 -17.71 -17.64 -16.91
N MET A 147 -18.97 -18.00 -16.70
CA MET A 147 -20.07 -17.56 -17.56
C MET A 147 -20.36 -16.07 -17.45
N ALA A 148 -20.26 -15.47 -16.25
CA ALA A 148 -20.44 -14.02 -16.09
C ALA A 148 -19.33 -13.22 -16.80
N GLU A 149 -18.09 -13.70 -16.77
CA GLU A 149 -16.96 -13.14 -17.50
C GLU A 149 -17.12 -13.29 -19.02
N ALA A 150 -17.62 -14.43 -19.51
CA ALA A 150 -17.85 -14.68 -20.93
C ALA A 150 -19.06 -13.92 -21.51
N CYS A 151 -20.13 -13.73 -20.73
CA CYS A 151 -21.38 -13.11 -21.17
C CYS A 151 -21.53 -11.64 -20.76
N MET A 152 -20.60 -11.08 -19.98
CA MET A 152 -20.67 -9.72 -19.41
C MET A 152 -21.95 -9.40 -18.62
N HIS A 153 -22.66 -10.45 -18.15
CA HIS A 153 -23.90 -10.37 -17.38
C HIS A 153 -24.01 -11.58 -16.44
N GLU A 154 -24.76 -11.48 -15.34
CA GLU A 154 -24.97 -12.64 -14.46
C GLU A 154 -25.76 -13.75 -15.17
N PRO A 155 -25.24 -14.99 -15.25
CA PRO A 155 -25.94 -16.06 -15.94
C PRO A 155 -27.16 -16.52 -15.13
N SER A 156 -28.28 -16.64 -15.82
CA SER A 156 -29.53 -17.18 -15.25
C SER A 156 -29.39 -18.66 -14.86
N LEU A 157 -30.25 -19.12 -13.94
CA LEU A 157 -30.32 -20.54 -13.55
C LEU A 157 -30.55 -21.48 -14.74
N LYS A 158 -31.25 -21.01 -15.79
CA LYS A 158 -31.44 -21.75 -17.05
C LYS A 158 -30.12 -21.93 -17.82
N GLN A 159 -29.32 -20.87 -17.93
CA GLN A 159 -28.01 -20.89 -18.59
C GLN A 159 -27.01 -21.76 -17.82
N LEU A 160 -27.04 -21.73 -16.47
CA LEU A 160 -26.24 -22.61 -15.62
C LEU A 160 -26.67 -24.08 -15.75
N ALA A 161 -27.98 -24.36 -15.86
CA ALA A 161 -28.50 -25.70 -16.12
C ALA A 161 -28.00 -26.25 -17.46
N SER A 162 -28.08 -25.47 -18.55
CA SER A 162 -27.55 -25.88 -19.86
C SER A 162 -26.04 -26.06 -19.87
N ALA A 163 -25.27 -25.23 -19.15
CA ALA A 163 -23.81 -25.31 -19.13
C ALA A 163 -23.28 -26.49 -18.29
N THR A 164 -23.98 -26.86 -17.21
CA THR A 164 -23.56 -27.94 -16.31
C THR A 164 -24.19 -29.30 -16.64
N GLY A 165 -25.17 -29.35 -17.54
CA GLY A 165 -25.94 -30.56 -17.85
C GLY A 165 -26.86 -31.02 -16.70
N MET A 166 -27.11 -30.17 -15.70
CA MET A 166 -27.91 -30.50 -14.52
C MET A 166 -29.31 -29.88 -14.59
N SER A 167 -30.29 -30.51 -13.93
CA SER A 167 -31.63 -29.90 -13.81
C SER A 167 -31.59 -28.63 -12.96
N MET A 168 -32.46 -27.64 -13.27
CA MET A 168 -32.58 -26.41 -12.47
C MET A 168 -32.83 -26.72 -10.98
N ARG A 169 -33.70 -27.69 -10.69
CA ARG A 169 -34.00 -28.13 -9.31
C ARG A 169 -32.77 -28.70 -8.61
N SER A 170 -31.89 -29.39 -9.33
CA SER A 170 -30.61 -29.90 -8.80
C SER A 170 -29.68 -28.77 -8.41
N ILE A 171 -29.54 -27.74 -9.27
CA ILE A 171 -28.73 -26.55 -9.01
C ILE A 171 -29.24 -25.78 -7.78
N ASP A 172 -30.54 -25.50 -7.73
CA ASP A 172 -31.15 -24.79 -6.59
C ASP A 172 -30.97 -25.57 -5.27
N ASN A 173 -31.10 -26.90 -5.31
CA ASN A 173 -30.86 -27.75 -4.15
C ASN A 173 -29.39 -27.70 -3.69
N ILE A 174 -28.42 -27.79 -4.62
CA ILE A 174 -26.98 -27.67 -4.29
C ILE A 174 -26.68 -26.28 -3.69
N LEU A 175 -27.19 -25.20 -4.29
CA LEU A 175 -27.00 -23.84 -3.77
C LEU A 175 -27.63 -23.64 -2.38
N CYS A 176 -28.82 -24.20 -2.15
CA CYS A 176 -29.51 -24.18 -0.86
C CYS A 176 -28.74 -24.96 0.21
N ASN A 177 -28.29 -26.17 -0.11
CA ASN A 177 -27.52 -27.04 0.80
C ASN A 177 -26.13 -26.47 1.09
N ALA A 178 -25.47 -25.84 0.11
CA ALA A 178 -24.22 -25.15 0.29
C ALA A 178 -24.37 -23.94 1.23
N ARG A 179 -25.41 -23.11 1.09
CA ARG A 179 -25.70 -21.99 1.99
C ARG A 179 -25.93 -22.47 3.44
N LYS A 180 -26.84 -23.42 3.63
CA LYS A 180 -27.10 -24.05 4.95
C LYS A 180 -25.84 -24.65 5.56
N SER A 181 -25.02 -25.34 4.76
CA SER A 181 -23.76 -25.95 5.24
C SER A 181 -22.72 -24.90 5.65
N LYS A 182 -22.62 -23.77 4.92
CA LYS A 182 -21.76 -22.63 5.31
C LYS A 182 -22.19 -22.07 6.67
N GLU A 183 -23.49 -21.85 6.87
CA GLU A 183 -24.05 -21.35 8.15
C GLU A 183 -23.79 -22.31 9.31
N ILE A 184 -24.10 -23.60 9.15
CA ILE A 184 -23.85 -24.64 10.16
C ILE A 184 -22.37 -24.70 10.54
N ILE A 185 -21.45 -24.67 9.56
CA ILE A 185 -20.00 -24.67 9.81
C ILE A 185 -19.55 -23.39 10.54
N ILE A 186 -20.06 -22.21 10.19
CA ILE A 186 -19.74 -20.97 10.92
C ILE A 186 -20.19 -21.08 12.38
N GLN A 187 -21.44 -21.49 12.63
CA GLN A 187 -21.97 -21.63 13.99
C GLN A 187 -21.18 -22.67 14.81
N ALA A 188 -20.88 -23.83 14.22
CA ALA A 188 -20.10 -24.91 14.82
C ALA A 188 -18.71 -24.47 15.29
N TYR A 189 -18.02 -23.69 14.46
CA TYR A 189 -16.62 -23.31 14.68
C TYR A 189 -16.44 -21.88 15.18
N ARG A 190 -17.51 -21.12 15.44
CA ARG A 190 -17.47 -19.76 16.00
C ARG A 190 -16.56 -19.66 17.23
N GLY A 191 -16.63 -20.63 18.14
CA GLY A 191 -15.75 -20.71 19.32
C GLY A 191 -14.28 -20.98 19.00
N LEU A 192 -13.98 -21.73 17.92
CA LEU A 192 -12.61 -21.92 17.44
C LEU A 192 -12.06 -20.61 16.86
N VAL A 193 -12.82 -19.98 15.95
CA VAL A 193 -12.46 -18.70 15.30
C VAL A 193 -12.23 -17.61 16.35
N SER A 194 -13.18 -17.43 17.28
CA SER A 194 -13.04 -16.47 18.38
C SER A 194 -11.78 -16.73 19.22
N SER A 195 -11.49 -17.99 19.56
CA SER A 195 -10.29 -18.35 20.35
C SER A 195 -8.95 -18.16 19.62
N ILE A 196 -8.98 -17.93 18.30
CA ILE A 196 -7.81 -17.54 17.50
C ILE A 196 -7.76 -16.02 17.37
N ALA A 197 -8.90 -15.38 17.07
CA ALA A 197 -9.04 -13.93 16.90
C ALA A 197 -8.65 -13.12 18.15
N THR A 198 -8.93 -13.62 19.37
CA THR A 198 -8.51 -12.94 20.62
C THR A 198 -7.00 -12.75 20.74
N GLY A 199 -6.18 -13.59 20.09
CA GLY A 199 -4.72 -13.41 20.04
C GLY A 199 -4.23 -12.25 19.15
N TYR A 200 -5.13 -11.64 18.37
CA TYR A 200 -4.85 -10.53 17.45
C TYR A 200 -5.55 -9.22 17.86
N GLN A 201 -6.28 -9.23 18.98
CA GLN A 201 -6.94 -8.04 19.52
C GLN A 201 -5.92 -6.94 19.87
N GLY A 202 -6.31 -5.68 19.72
CA GLY A 202 -5.46 -4.51 20.04
C GLY A 202 -4.44 -4.15 18.96
N ARG A 203 -4.49 -4.77 17.77
CA ARG A 203 -3.57 -4.51 16.64
C ARG A 203 -4.14 -3.58 15.55
N GLY A 204 -5.20 -2.84 15.84
CA GLY A 204 -5.86 -1.89 14.93
C GLY A 204 -7.27 -2.29 14.46
N LEU A 205 -7.58 -3.60 14.41
CA LEU A 205 -8.93 -4.10 14.11
C LEU A 205 -9.71 -4.46 15.37
N SER A 206 -11.03 -4.31 15.31
CA SER A 206 -11.95 -4.73 16.37
C SER A 206 -12.12 -6.25 16.41
N LEU A 207 -12.51 -6.79 17.58
CA LEU A 207 -12.72 -8.22 17.74
C LEU A 207 -13.81 -8.80 16.81
N PRO A 208 -14.96 -8.13 16.55
CA PRO A 208 -15.95 -8.60 15.59
C PRO A 208 -15.40 -8.73 14.16
N GLU A 209 -14.61 -7.75 13.68
CA GLU A 209 -13.98 -7.79 12.35
C GLU A 209 -12.99 -8.95 12.23
N LEU A 210 -12.13 -9.13 13.24
CA LEU A 210 -11.19 -10.26 13.30
C LEU A 210 -11.93 -11.62 13.30
N ILE A 211 -13.09 -11.72 13.96
CA ILE A 211 -13.93 -12.92 13.93
C ILE A 211 -14.57 -13.13 12.56
N GLN A 212 -15.01 -12.07 11.88
CA GLN A 212 -15.65 -12.16 10.57
C GLN A 212 -14.65 -12.57 9.48
N GLU A 213 -13.48 -11.95 9.44
CA GLU A 213 -12.38 -12.30 8.53
C GLU A 213 -11.84 -13.72 8.82
N GLY A 214 -11.73 -14.08 10.11
CA GLY A 214 -11.44 -15.46 10.53
C GLY A 214 -12.50 -16.47 10.06
N SER A 215 -13.78 -16.10 10.05
CA SER A 215 -14.88 -16.94 9.56
C SER A 215 -14.86 -17.11 8.03
N MET A 216 -14.48 -16.05 7.30
CA MET A 216 -14.20 -16.14 5.86
C MET A 216 -13.00 -17.04 5.56
N GLY A 217 -11.97 -17.00 6.42
CA GLY A 217 -10.85 -17.96 6.39
C GLY A 217 -11.31 -19.41 6.60
N LEU A 218 -12.11 -19.67 7.63
CA LEU A 218 -12.71 -20.98 7.89
C LEU A 218 -13.47 -21.52 6.67
N LEU A 219 -14.33 -20.72 6.04
CA LEU A 219 -15.09 -21.14 4.85
C LEU A 219 -14.18 -21.48 3.66
N ARG A 220 -13.15 -20.66 3.40
CA ARG A 220 -12.14 -20.94 2.36
C ARG A 220 -11.39 -22.25 2.64
N GLY A 221 -11.13 -22.57 3.91
CA GLY A 221 -10.57 -23.84 4.33
C GLY A 221 -11.53 -25.01 4.11
N ALA A 222 -12.79 -24.90 4.51
CA ALA A 222 -13.80 -25.94 4.32
C ALA A 222 -14.01 -26.28 2.82
N ALA A 223 -14.03 -25.27 1.95
CA ALA A 223 -14.11 -25.44 0.50
C ALA A 223 -12.88 -26.13 -0.13
N LYS A 224 -11.77 -26.30 0.61
CA LYS A 224 -10.53 -26.98 0.18
C LYS A 224 -10.13 -28.16 1.07
N TYR A 225 -11.05 -28.65 1.90
CA TYR A 225 -10.78 -29.69 2.88
C TYR A 225 -10.96 -31.10 2.28
N ASP A 226 -9.92 -31.94 2.36
CA ASP A 226 -9.96 -33.35 1.95
C ASP A 226 -10.24 -34.29 3.14
N PRO A 227 -11.43 -34.91 3.26
CA PRO A 227 -11.72 -35.84 4.36
C PRO A 227 -10.84 -37.10 4.33
N LYS A 228 -10.39 -37.51 3.14
CA LYS A 228 -9.53 -38.69 2.91
C LYS A 228 -8.19 -38.61 3.64
N ARG A 229 -7.72 -37.40 4.01
CA ARG A 229 -6.44 -37.19 4.72
C ARG A 229 -6.49 -37.53 6.22
N GLY A 230 -7.60 -38.05 6.75
CA GLY A 230 -7.73 -38.55 8.14
C GLY A 230 -7.65 -37.50 9.26
N CYS A 231 -7.34 -36.25 8.92
CA CYS A 231 -7.30 -35.12 9.83
C CYS A 231 -8.73 -34.73 10.30
N LYS A 232 -8.84 -33.76 11.22
CA LYS A 232 -10.12 -33.09 11.54
C LYS A 232 -10.15 -31.73 10.86
N LEU A 233 -11.33 -31.22 10.49
CA LEU A 233 -11.47 -29.90 9.88
C LEU A 233 -10.85 -28.81 10.75
N SER A 234 -11.06 -28.86 12.07
CA SER A 234 -10.42 -27.96 13.05
C SER A 234 -8.89 -27.82 12.95
N THR A 235 -8.18 -28.87 12.52
CA THR A 235 -6.71 -28.87 12.41
C THR A 235 -6.26 -28.20 11.11
N TYR A 236 -7.01 -28.40 10.03
CA TYR A 236 -6.76 -27.76 8.73
C TYR A 236 -7.19 -26.29 8.72
N ALA A 237 -8.39 -26.00 9.22
CA ALA A 237 -8.99 -24.68 9.28
C ALA A 237 -8.17 -23.68 10.12
N TYR A 238 -7.42 -24.14 11.14
CA TYR A 238 -6.55 -23.27 11.96
C TYR A 238 -5.63 -22.39 11.09
N TRP A 239 -4.99 -22.98 10.06
CA TRP A 239 -4.10 -22.26 9.16
C TRP A 239 -4.84 -21.24 8.30
N TRP A 240 -6.00 -21.61 7.76
CA TRP A 240 -6.83 -20.72 6.94
C TRP A 240 -7.42 -19.56 7.74
N ILE A 241 -7.86 -19.80 8.97
CA ILE A 241 -8.33 -18.76 9.91
C ILE A 241 -7.18 -17.79 10.23
N ARG A 242 -6.00 -18.32 10.60
CA ARG A 242 -4.82 -17.51 10.91
C ARG A 242 -4.35 -16.68 9.70
N GLN A 243 -4.32 -17.28 8.51
CA GLN A 243 -3.93 -16.57 7.29
C GLN A 243 -4.93 -15.46 6.92
N ALA A 244 -6.24 -15.72 7.03
CA ALA A 244 -7.26 -14.71 6.76
C ALA A 244 -7.15 -13.53 7.74
N ILE A 245 -7.03 -13.80 9.04
CA ILE A 245 -6.84 -12.75 10.06
C ILE A 245 -5.55 -11.95 9.82
N THR A 246 -4.43 -12.61 9.55
CA THR A 246 -3.14 -11.94 9.31
C THR A 246 -3.17 -11.07 8.06
N ARG A 247 -3.80 -11.57 6.99
CA ARG A 247 -4.00 -10.83 5.73
C ARG A 247 -4.97 -9.65 5.89
N SER A 248 -6.08 -9.83 6.61
CA SER A 248 -7.01 -8.75 6.96
C SER A 248 -6.28 -7.66 7.74
N LEU A 249 -5.54 -8.04 8.79
CA LEU A 249 -4.75 -7.12 9.59
C LEU A 249 -3.75 -6.34 8.73
N ALA A 250 -2.99 -7.01 7.87
CA ALA A 250 -2.06 -6.33 6.96
C ALA A 250 -2.75 -5.37 5.98
N ASN A 251 -4.02 -5.63 5.64
CA ASN A 251 -4.76 -4.84 4.65
C ASN A 251 -5.59 -3.69 5.22
N GLN A 252 -6.11 -3.83 6.43
CA GLN A 252 -7.18 -2.98 7.02
C GLN A 252 -6.79 -2.34 8.37
N SER A 253 -5.73 -2.78 9.05
CA SER A 253 -5.39 -2.29 10.42
C SER A 253 -4.93 -0.84 10.52
N ARG A 254 -4.60 -0.20 9.39
CA ARG A 254 -4.02 1.14 9.31
C ARG A 254 -4.86 2.02 8.39
N LEU A 255 -5.07 3.27 8.79
CA LEU A 255 -5.75 4.29 7.98
C LEU A 255 -5.05 4.51 6.64
N ILE A 256 -3.71 4.53 6.65
CA ILE A 256 -2.88 4.53 5.44
C ILE A 256 -2.35 3.11 5.23
N ARG A 257 -2.78 2.48 4.14
CA ARG A 257 -2.39 1.12 3.76
C ARG A 257 -0.89 1.04 3.44
N LEU A 258 -0.19 0.08 4.07
CA LEU A 258 1.20 -0.25 3.73
C LEU A 258 1.28 -1.58 2.95
N PRO A 259 2.29 -1.77 2.06
CA PRO A 259 2.55 -3.05 1.41
C PRO A 259 2.96 -4.15 2.40
N GLU A 260 2.63 -5.40 2.06
CA GLU A 260 2.90 -6.57 2.91
C GLU A 260 4.40 -6.76 3.21
N ASN A 261 5.28 -6.49 2.23
CA ASN A 261 6.74 -6.56 2.41
C ASN A 261 7.25 -5.58 3.49
N VAL A 262 6.68 -4.36 3.53
CA VAL A 262 7.03 -3.32 4.51
C VAL A 262 6.56 -3.73 5.91
N LEU A 263 5.35 -4.28 6.02
CA LEU A 263 4.81 -4.78 7.29
C LEU A 263 5.56 -6.01 7.80
N SER A 264 5.98 -6.91 6.91
CA SER A 264 6.83 -8.07 7.24
C SER A 264 8.19 -7.63 7.78
N MET A 265 8.84 -6.67 7.12
CA MET A 265 10.13 -6.14 7.60
C MET A 265 9.97 -5.32 8.89
N LEU A 266 8.89 -4.56 9.05
CA LEU A 266 8.55 -3.89 10.31
C LEU A 266 8.39 -4.90 11.47
N ALA A 267 7.73 -6.04 11.23
CA ALA A 267 7.60 -7.09 12.23
C ALA A 267 8.98 -7.62 12.66
N LYS A 268 9.87 -7.92 11.69
CA LYS A 268 11.27 -8.31 11.96
C LYS A 268 12.03 -7.25 12.74
N ILE A 269 11.89 -5.96 12.40
CA ILE A 269 12.48 -4.83 13.13
C ILE A 269 11.98 -4.78 14.58
N THR A 270 10.67 -4.96 14.81
CA THR A 270 10.14 -4.98 16.19
C THR A 270 10.61 -6.20 16.99
N GLU A 271 10.80 -7.35 16.34
CA GLU A 271 11.32 -8.57 16.96
C GLU A 271 12.81 -8.42 17.32
N ALA A 272 13.64 -7.98 16.36
CA ALA A 272 15.04 -7.63 16.58
C ALA A 272 15.20 -6.60 17.70
N LYS A 273 14.40 -5.53 17.69
CA LYS A 273 14.38 -4.51 18.74
C LYS A 273 14.09 -5.09 20.13
N ASN A 274 13.17 -6.05 20.23
CA ASN A 274 12.84 -6.72 21.50
C ASN A 274 13.93 -7.71 21.95
N ILE A 275 14.57 -8.42 21.03
CA ILE A 275 15.68 -9.33 21.33
C ILE A 275 16.90 -8.54 21.81
N LEU A 276 17.28 -7.50 21.06
CA LEU A 276 18.39 -6.63 21.40
C LEU A 276 18.14 -5.83 22.68
N SER A 277 16.93 -5.32 22.93
CA SER A 277 16.64 -4.60 24.19
C SER A 277 16.73 -5.50 25.42
N ASN A 278 16.33 -6.77 25.30
CA ASN A 278 16.50 -7.76 26.36
C ASN A 278 17.99 -8.10 26.61
N ARG A 279 18.80 -8.21 25.54
CA ARG A 279 20.24 -8.51 25.62
C ARG A 279 21.07 -7.34 26.15
N LEU A 280 20.81 -6.13 25.65
CA LEU A 280 21.57 -4.91 25.94
C LEU A 280 21.06 -4.15 27.17
N ARG A 281 19.86 -4.48 27.68
CA ARG A 281 19.16 -3.77 28.77
C ARG A 281 18.92 -2.27 28.52
N ARG A 282 19.02 -1.82 27.27
CA ARG A 282 18.71 -0.47 26.78
C ARG A 282 17.94 -0.54 25.47
N SER A 283 17.42 0.59 24.99
CA SER A 283 16.96 0.68 23.59
C SER A 283 18.16 0.48 22.64
N PRO A 284 18.06 -0.43 21.65
CA PRO A 284 19.08 -0.55 20.61
C PRO A 284 19.03 0.64 19.64
N SER A 285 20.16 0.95 19.03
CA SER A 285 20.28 1.90 17.92
C SER A 285 19.74 1.29 16.62
N ASP A 286 19.31 2.13 15.67
CA ASP A 286 18.91 1.69 14.33
C ASP A 286 20.05 0.95 13.60
N ASP A 287 21.29 1.32 13.89
CA ASP A 287 22.49 0.72 13.31
C ASP A 287 22.73 -0.72 13.86
N GLU A 288 22.43 -0.95 15.14
CA GLU A 288 22.52 -2.28 15.78
C GLU A 288 21.39 -3.20 15.31
N ILE A 289 20.20 -2.64 15.05
CA ILE A 289 19.07 -3.38 14.45
C ILE A 289 19.40 -3.77 13.00
N ALA A 290 20.04 -2.88 12.26
CA ALA A 290 20.48 -3.09 10.89
C ALA A 290 21.52 -4.21 10.79
N GLU A 291 22.54 -4.20 11.66
CA GLU A 291 23.54 -5.27 11.78
C GLU A 291 22.91 -6.61 12.17
N PHE A 292 22.02 -6.65 13.17
CA PHE A 292 21.35 -7.89 13.60
C PHE A 292 20.43 -8.50 12.53
N LEU A 293 19.89 -7.70 11.61
CA LEU A 293 19.01 -8.15 10.54
C LEU A 293 19.73 -8.39 9.19
N ASP A 294 21.03 -8.06 9.09
CA ASP A 294 21.80 -8.01 7.84
C ASP A 294 21.12 -7.15 6.76
N VAL A 295 20.75 -5.92 7.13
CA VAL A 295 20.07 -4.95 6.26
C VAL A 295 20.74 -3.58 6.38
N ARG A 296 20.74 -2.78 5.31
CA ARG A 296 21.25 -1.39 5.36
C ARG A 296 20.47 -0.53 6.36
N VAL A 297 21.19 0.24 7.17
CA VAL A 297 20.66 1.26 8.11
C VAL A 297 19.59 2.15 7.48
N SER A 298 19.83 2.64 6.26
CA SER A 298 18.89 3.52 5.55
C SER A 298 17.53 2.85 5.27
N THR A 299 17.50 1.54 5.06
CA THR A 299 16.26 0.77 4.89
C THR A 299 15.50 0.63 6.22
N VAL A 300 16.21 0.42 7.34
CA VAL A 300 15.59 0.37 8.68
C VAL A 300 14.94 1.72 9.03
N ARG A 301 15.69 2.83 8.88
CA ARG A 301 15.18 4.20 9.14
C ARG A 301 13.94 4.53 8.30
N LEU A 302 14.01 4.27 6.99
CA LEU A 302 12.90 4.51 6.05
C LEU A 302 11.62 3.72 6.41
N ILE A 303 11.77 2.50 6.95
CA ILE A 303 10.63 1.68 7.35
C ILE A 303 10.06 2.16 8.68
N ILE A 304 10.90 2.56 9.64
CA ILE A 304 10.46 3.16 10.90
C ILE A 304 9.65 4.43 10.62
N GLU A 305 10.18 5.35 9.81
CA GLU A 305 9.53 6.59 9.37
C GLU A 305 8.16 6.32 8.72
N ARG A 306 8.10 5.43 7.73
CA ARG A 306 6.86 5.05 7.04
C ARG A 306 5.89 4.23 7.88
N SER A 307 6.34 3.65 9.00
CA SER A 307 5.51 2.87 9.91
C SER A 307 4.81 3.68 10.99
N THR A 308 5.10 4.98 11.07
CA THR A 308 4.43 5.92 11.97
C THR A 308 2.91 5.86 11.81
N HIS A 309 2.19 6.08 12.91
CA HIS A 309 0.72 6.12 12.90
C HIS A 309 0.28 7.58 12.87
N PRO A 310 -0.72 7.95 12.05
CA PRO A 310 -1.27 9.30 12.05
C PRO A 310 -1.89 9.63 13.42
N ILE A 311 -1.77 10.89 13.82
CA ILE A 311 -2.31 11.44 15.06
C ILE A 311 -3.60 12.19 14.72
N SER A 312 -4.63 12.09 15.58
CA SER A 312 -5.87 12.85 15.37
C SER A 312 -5.66 14.35 15.57
N LEU A 313 -6.27 15.16 14.69
CA LEU A 313 -6.28 16.62 14.80
C LEU A 313 -7.15 17.12 15.98
N ASP A 314 -8.15 16.34 16.39
CA ASP A 314 -8.95 16.58 17.59
C ASP A 314 -8.20 16.27 18.90
N LYS A 315 -6.95 15.78 18.83
CA LYS A 315 -6.15 15.50 20.03
C LYS A 315 -5.91 16.81 20.78
N VAL A 316 -6.43 16.90 21.99
CA VAL A 316 -6.16 18.00 22.91
C VAL A 316 -4.71 17.93 23.37
N VAL A 317 -4.01 19.05 23.25
CA VAL A 317 -2.66 19.31 23.74
C VAL A 317 -2.78 20.28 24.91
N VAL A 318 -2.14 19.94 26.03
CA VAL A 318 -2.04 20.86 27.17
C VAL A 318 -0.90 21.83 26.86
N THR A 319 -1.22 23.11 26.78
CA THR A 319 -0.26 24.21 26.70
C THR A 319 -0.37 25.10 27.93
N ASP A 320 0.60 25.98 28.15
CA ASP A 320 0.61 26.91 29.29
C ASP A 320 -0.63 27.83 29.31
N ASN A 321 -1.21 28.09 28.14
CA ASN A 321 -2.42 28.89 27.95
C ASN A 321 -3.73 28.06 28.05
N GLY A 322 -3.65 26.78 28.41
CA GLY A 322 -4.78 25.86 28.57
C GLY A 322 -4.84 24.73 27.54
N PRO A 323 -5.96 23.98 27.52
CA PRO A 323 -6.18 22.87 26.58
C PRO A 323 -6.60 23.38 25.19
N LEU A 324 -5.72 23.23 24.20
CA LEU A 324 -5.99 23.53 22.79
C LEU A 324 -6.08 22.24 21.98
N LYS A 325 -6.85 22.19 20.88
CA LYS A 325 -6.77 21.04 19.96
C LYS A 325 -5.58 21.19 19.03
N LEU A 326 -5.03 20.07 18.55
CA LEU A 326 -3.94 20.08 17.57
C LEU A 326 -4.32 20.83 16.27
N GLN A 327 -5.58 20.75 15.83
CA GLN A 327 -6.10 21.56 14.71
C GLN A 327 -5.97 23.07 14.92
N ASP A 328 -6.06 23.57 16.16
CA ASP A 328 -6.05 25.01 16.46
C ASP A 328 -4.61 25.57 16.51
N ILE A 329 -3.62 24.68 16.62
CA ILE A 329 -2.18 24.98 16.66
C ILE A 329 -1.57 24.96 15.24
N ILE A 330 -2.15 24.17 14.32
CA ILE A 330 -1.65 24.03 12.95
C ILE A 330 -2.06 25.24 12.12
N SER A 331 -1.06 25.98 11.63
CA SER A 331 -1.28 27.07 10.66
C SER A 331 -1.95 26.55 9.39
N GLY A 332 -2.99 27.24 8.93
CA GLY A 332 -3.58 27.01 7.61
C GLY A 332 -2.63 27.37 6.46
N PRO A 333 -2.96 27.04 5.21
CA PRO A 333 -2.16 27.46 4.06
C PRO A 333 -2.17 28.99 3.93
N ASP A 334 -1.02 29.58 3.61
CA ASP A 334 -0.84 31.04 3.46
C ASP A 334 -1.82 31.67 2.45
N GLU A 335 -2.37 30.87 1.53
CA GLU A 335 -3.38 31.29 0.56
C GLU A 335 -4.69 31.77 1.18
N TRP A 336 -4.96 31.42 2.44
CA TRP A 336 -6.15 31.84 3.19
C TRP A 336 -5.92 33.08 4.07
N ASN A 337 -4.69 33.60 4.14
CA ASN A 337 -4.42 34.86 4.83
C ASN A 337 -5.15 36.01 4.08
N PRO A 338 -6.01 36.81 4.73
CA PRO A 338 -6.69 37.94 4.10
C PRO A 338 -5.74 38.93 3.44
N GLU A 339 -4.53 39.13 3.98
CA GLU A 339 -3.50 39.98 3.37
C GLU A 339 -2.99 39.38 2.04
N ALA A 340 -2.76 38.06 1.99
CA ALA A 340 -2.32 37.37 0.78
C ALA A 340 -3.41 37.35 -0.29
N ILE A 341 -4.68 37.21 0.10
CA ILE A 341 -5.84 37.32 -0.79
C ILE A 341 -5.93 38.75 -1.34
N LEU A 342 -5.80 39.77 -0.49
CA LEU A 342 -5.84 41.18 -0.90
C LEU A 342 -4.67 41.51 -1.84
N LYS A 343 -3.44 41.10 -1.52
CA LYS A 343 -2.27 41.24 -2.41
C LYS A 343 -2.54 40.60 -3.78
N LYS A 344 -3.04 39.35 -3.83
CA LYS A 344 -3.42 38.67 -5.09
C LYS A 344 -4.49 39.46 -5.88
N GLN A 345 -5.48 40.05 -5.20
CA GLN A 345 -6.52 40.88 -5.84
C GLN A 345 -5.98 42.21 -6.38
N LEU A 346 -5.14 42.91 -5.62
CA LEU A 346 -4.50 44.17 -6.05
C LEU A 346 -3.60 43.95 -7.27
N ILE A 347 -2.73 42.93 -7.22
CA ILE A 347 -1.89 42.52 -8.37
C ILE A 347 -2.75 42.24 -9.60
N LYS A 348 -3.90 41.55 -9.45
CA LYS A 348 -4.82 41.30 -10.57
C LYS A 348 -5.37 42.60 -11.16
N GLN A 349 -5.84 43.53 -10.31
CA GLN A 349 -6.37 44.83 -10.76
C GLN A 349 -5.31 45.66 -11.48
N GLU A 350 -4.06 45.66 -11.01
CA GLU A 350 -2.95 46.37 -11.65
C GLU A 350 -2.52 45.72 -12.97
N VAL A 351 -2.52 44.39 -13.06
CA VAL A 351 -2.33 43.68 -14.34
C VAL A 351 -3.46 44.01 -15.32
N GLU A 352 -4.71 44.09 -14.88
CA GLU A 352 -5.84 44.53 -15.71
C GLU A 352 -5.66 45.99 -16.18
N LYS A 353 -5.23 46.92 -15.29
CA LYS A 353 -4.87 48.30 -15.68
C LYS A 353 -3.75 48.34 -16.73
N LEU A 354 -2.66 47.59 -16.53
CA LEU A 354 -1.56 47.45 -17.50
C LEU A 354 -2.07 46.97 -18.85
N LEU A 355 -2.86 45.89 -18.88
CA LEU A 355 -3.41 45.30 -20.09
C LEU A 355 -4.34 46.24 -20.87
N ASN A 356 -4.91 47.25 -20.21
CA ASN A 356 -5.75 48.28 -20.83
C ASN A 356 -4.93 49.45 -21.41
N THR A 357 -3.64 49.59 -21.08
CA THR A 357 -2.73 50.59 -21.72
C THR A 357 -2.25 50.15 -23.11
N LEU A 358 -2.32 48.85 -23.39
CA LEU A 358 -1.95 48.26 -24.68
C LEU A 358 -3.11 48.34 -25.68
N SER A 359 -2.77 48.20 -26.97
CA SER A 359 -3.82 48.00 -27.98
C SER A 359 -4.59 46.71 -27.70
N GLU A 360 -5.88 46.69 -28.02
CA GLU A 360 -6.77 45.53 -27.80
C GLU A 360 -6.18 44.22 -28.37
N ARG A 361 -5.54 44.30 -29.56
CA ARG A 361 -4.86 43.18 -30.21
C ARG A 361 -3.64 42.68 -29.43
N GLU A 362 -2.81 43.58 -28.90
CA GLU A 362 -1.65 43.23 -28.06
C GLU A 362 -2.11 42.61 -26.73
N SER A 363 -3.09 43.22 -26.07
CA SER A 363 -3.71 42.74 -24.83
C SER A 363 -4.30 41.34 -24.99
N ARG A 364 -5.05 41.09 -26.07
CA ARG A 364 -5.66 39.78 -26.38
C ARG A 364 -4.61 38.69 -26.64
N ILE A 365 -3.52 39.02 -27.32
CA ILE A 365 -2.40 38.09 -27.55
C ILE A 365 -1.71 37.72 -26.24
N LEU A 366 -1.44 38.69 -25.36
CA LEU A 366 -0.84 38.43 -24.04
C LEU A 366 -1.74 37.57 -23.15
N ARG A 367 -3.04 37.89 -23.06
CA ARG A 367 -4.02 37.11 -22.28
C ARG A 367 -4.07 35.64 -22.71
N LEU A 368 -4.05 35.38 -24.02
CA LEU A 368 -4.04 34.01 -24.56
C LEU A 368 -2.69 33.30 -24.39
N HIS A 369 -1.57 34.02 -24.43
CA HIS A 369 -0.24 33.44 -24.28
C HIS A 369 0.06 33.05 -22.83
N TYR A 370 -0.32 33.89 -21.87
CA TYR A 370 -0.08 33.67 -20.44
C TYR A 370 -1.28 33.04 -19.69
N GLY A 371 -2.44 32.89 -20.33
CA GLY A 371 -3.63 32.26 -19.73
C GLY A 371 -4.37 33.12 -18.70
N LEU A 372 -4.23 34.45 -18.76
CA LEU A 372 -4.64 35.37 -17.69
C LEU A 372 -6.15 35.38 -17.41
N ASP A 373 -6.98 35.06 -18.40
CA ASP A 373 -8.44 34.96 -18.26
C ASP A 373 -8.89 33.56 -17.73
N GLY A 374 -7.97 32.75 -17.17
CA GLY A 374 -8.25 31.37 -16.71
C GLY A 374 -8.25 30.32 -17.82
N ILE A 375 -7.78 30.68 -19.00
CA ILE A 375 -7.62 29.80 -20.16
C ILE A 375 -6.24 29.14 -20.10
N THR A 376 -6.06 27.92 -20.62
CA THR A 376 -4.73 27.33 -20.75
C THR A 376 -3.81 28.21 -21.60
N PRO A 377 -2.54 28.42 -21.21
CA PRO A 377 -1.61 29.25 -21.96
C PRO A 377 -1.33 28.64 -23.33
N LYS A 378 -1.48 29.44 -24.39
CA LYS A 378 -1.35 29.00 -25.78
C LYS A 378 0.01 29.30 -26.39
N SER A 379 0.46 28.39 -27.25
CA SER A 379 1.67 28.58 -28.05
C SER A 379 1.51 29.74 -29.04
N CYS A 380 2.60 30.44 -29.37
CA CYS A 380 2.60 31.49 -30.40
C CYS A 380 2.13 30.96 -31.78
N GLU A 381 2.21 29.66 -32.01
CA GLU A 381 1.75 28.98 -33.23
C GLU A 381 0.21 28.81 -33.25
N GLU A 382 -0.37 28.37 -32.13
CA GLU A 382 -1.82 28.25 -31.95
C GLU A 382 -2.50 29.63 -32.00
N ILE A 383 -1.87 30.64 -31.38
CA ILE A 383 -2.29 32.04 -31.46
C ILE A 383 -2.14 32.54 -32.92
N GLY A 384 -1.14 32.05 -33.67
CA GLY A 384 -0.94 32.32 -35.09
C GLY A 384 -2.14 31.94 -35.94
N ILE A 385 -2.60 30.71 -35.75
CA ILE A 385 -3.81 30.19 -36.40
C ILE A 385 -5.04 31.02 -36.01
N MET A 386 -5.20 31.39 -34.72
CA MET A 386 -6.34 32.19 -34.27
C MET A 386 -6.40 33.62 -34.83
N PHE A 387 -5.25 34.26 -35.10
CA PHE A 387 -5.17 35.64 -35.60
C PHE A 387 -4.81 35.76 -37.08
N ASN A 388 -4.72 34.64 -37.82
CA ASN A 388 -4.22 34.57 -39.20
C ASN A 388 -2.85 35.27 -39.36
N LEU A 389 -1.92 34.97 -38.46
CA LEU A 389 -0.56 35.51 -38.43
C LEU A 389 0.49 34.41 -38.39
N SER A 390 1.66 34.67 -38.99
CA SER A 390 2.86 33.85 -38.75
C SER A 390 3.23 33.86 -37.27
N ARG A 391 3.68 32.69 -36.76
CA ARG A 391 4.24 32.51 -35.42
C ARG A 391 5.28 33.57 -35.04
N GLU A 392 6.18 33.91 -35.97
CA GLU A 392 7.21 34.93 -35.74
C GLU A 392 6.61 36.34 -35.60
N ARG A 393 5.52 36.64 -36.31
CA ARG A 393 4.84 37.93 -36.18
C ARG A 393 4.19 38.09 -34.81
N ILE A 394 3.67 37.02 -34.21
CA ILE A 394 3.17 37.05 -32.82
C ILE A 394 4.31 37.17 -31.82
N ARG A 395 5.45 36.51 -32.04
CA ARG A 395 6.63 36.69 -31.20
C ARG A 395 7.08 38.16 -31.17
N GLN A 396 7.09 38.83 -32.33
CA GLN A 396 7.37 40.27 -32.43
C GLN A 396 6.33 41.13 -31.69
N ILE A 397 5.03 40.84 -31.85
CA ILE A 397 3.96 41.60 -31.18
C ILE A 397 4.04 41.41 -29.65
N ASN A 398 4.29 40.20 -29.16
CA ASN A 398 4.50 39.91 -27.74
C ASN A 398 5.72 40.67 -27.19
N ALA A 399 6.87 40.61 -27.89
CA ALA A 399 8.06 41.36 -27.49
C ALA A 399 7.81 42.89 -27.46
N SER A 400 7.15 43.44 -28.49
CA SER A 400 6.71 44.84 -28.55
C SER A 400 5.83 45.22 -27.36
N ALA A 401 4.80 44.41 -27.08
CA ALA A 401 3.88 44.64 -25.97
C ALA A 401 4.61 44.61 -24.62
N LEU A 402 5.50 43.65 -24.39
CA LEU A 402 6.34 43.59 -23.18
C LEU A 402 7.29 44.80 -23.07
N THR A 403 7.86 45.31 -24.17
CA THR A 403 8.68 46.53 -24.11
C THR A 403 7.85 47.78 -23.79
N LYS A 404 6.62 47.89 -24.30
CA LYS A 404 5.69 48.97 -23.95
C LYS A 404 5.29 48.91 -22.47
N LEU A 405 4.92 47.73 -21.96
CA LEU A 405 4.56 47.53 -20.56
C LEU A 405 5.70 47.93 -19.61
N ARG A 406 6.96 47.66 -19.98
CA ARG A 406 8.15 48.07 -19.19
C ARG A 406 8.38 49.58 -19.11
N GLN A 407 7.76 50.38 -19.98
CA GLN A 407 7.92 51.85 -20.02
C GLN A 407 6.82 52.60 -19.25
N THR A 408 5.83 51.88 -18.71
CA THR A 408 4.74 52.49 -17.92
C THR A 408 5.12 52.56 -16.43
N SER A 409 4.76 53.66 -15.75
CA SER A 409 4.97 53.82 -14.29
C SER A 409 4.25 52.75 -13.46
N ILE A 410 3.12 52.25 -13.95
CA ILE A 410 2.33 51.16 -13.35
C ILE A 410 3.17 49.87 -13.24
N ALA A 411 4.16 49.66 -14.11
CA ALA A 411 5.07 48.52 -14.01
C ALA A 411 6.09 48.66 -12.86
N ASP A 412 6.30 49.86 -12.32
CA ASP A 412 7.08 50.08 -11.10
C ASP A 412 6.21 49.92 -9.84
N GLU A 413 4.94 50.35 -9.88
CA GLU A 413 3.95 50.07 -8.83
C GLU A 413 3.79 48.55 -8.60
N LEU A 414 3.64 47.77 -9.69
CA LEU A 414 3.57 46.30 -9.62
C LEU A 414 4.85 45.63 -9.08
N LYS A 415 6.03 46.22 -9.31
CA LYS A 415 7.27 45.71 -8.68
C LYS A 415 7.22 45.92 -7.18
N LEU A 416 6.77 47.09 -6.72
CA LEU A 416 6.65 47.38 -5.29
C LEU A 416 5.70 46.37 -4.62
N LEU A 417 4.52 46.10 -5.19
CA LEU A 417 3.59 45.10 -4.63
C LEU A 417 4.10 43.64 -4.66
N TYR A 418 5.04 43.31 -5.56
CA TYR A 418 5.58 41.94 -5.67
C TYR A 418 6.83 41.73 -4.80
N PHE A 419 7.60 42.78 -4.51
CA PHE A 419 8.78 42.74 -3.64
C PHE A 419 8.49 43.13 -2.18
N SER A 420 7.22 43.43 -1.85
CA SER A 420 6.69 43.67 -0.49
C SER A 420 5.80 42.54 0.01
#